data_AF-A0A142X1F7-F1
#
_entry.id   AF-A0A142X1F7-F1
#
_cell.length_a   1.000
_cell.length_b   1.000
_cell.length_c   1.000
_cell.angle_alpha   90.00
_cell.angle_beta   90.00
_cell.angle_gamma   90.00
#
_symmetry.space_group_name_H-M   'P 1'
#
loop_
_entity.id
_entity.type
_entity.pdbx_description
1 polymer ?
#
loop_
_entity_poly.entity_id
_entity_poly.type
_entity_poly.pdbx_seq_one_letter_code
_entity_poly.pdbx_strand_id
1 'polypeptide(L)'
;MGAMADFASVSQDAWPHVLAAVRLAGVAIDIGECDQGIQWHACVRGPGRVELGYCPQDPGRELVVYAPTLRFWRRPLSMGRLFGDVRRAVIAAGGTLD
;
A
#
# COMPACT_ATOMS: atom_id res chain seq x y z
N MET A 1 -1.50 -12.77 -12.68
CA MET A 1 -0.42 -11.79 -12.43
C MET A 1 -0.98 -10.53 -11.75
N GLY A 2 -0.71 -10.43 -10.45
CA GLY A 2 -0.86 -9.24 -9.60
C GLY A 2 -0.33 -7.97 -10.23
N ALA A 3 -0.79 -6.79 -9.81
CA ALA A 3 0.05 -5.60 -9.90
C ALA A 3 0.67 -5.42 -8.51
N MET A 4 1.92 -5.84 -8.37
CA MET A 4 2.68 -5.72 -7.12
C MET A 4 3.69 -4.60 -7.29
N ALA A 5 3.73 -3.65 -6.36
CA ALA A 5 4.81 -2.70 -6.24
C ALA A 5 5.49 -2.95 -4.89
N ASP A 6 6.64 -3.58 -4.96
CA ASP A 6 7.49 -3.80 -3.79
C ASP A 6 8.30 -2.53 -3.54
N PHE A 7 8.30 -2.07 -2.29
CA PHE A 7 9.17 -1.00 -1.84
C PHE A 7 10.13 -1.61 -0.83
N ALA A 8 11.37 -1.83 -1.27
CA ALA A 8 12.34 -2.56 -0.45
C ALA A 8 12.86 -1.76 0.76
N SER A 9 12.53 -0.47 0.86
CA SER A 9 13.02 0.35 1.97
C SER A 9 12.06 1.49 2.29
N VAL A 10 11.28 1.29 3.36
CA VAL A 10 10.67 2.39 4.10
C VAL A 10 11.00 2.15 5.56
N SER A 11 11.58 3.14 6.22
CA SER A 11 11.87 3.07 7.66
C SER A 11 10.58 2.76 8.44
N GLN A 12 10.67 1.98 9.51
CA GLN A 12 9.57 1.75 10.46
C GLN A 12 8.98 3.08 10.96
N ASP A 13 9.81 4.11 11.14
CA ASP A 13 9.39 5.45 11.56
C ASP A 13 8.64 6.23 10.46
N ALA A 14 8.78 5.81 9.20
CA ALA A 14 8.05 6.38 8.08
C ALA A 14 6.63 5.78 7.95
N TRP A 15 6.31 4.69 8.65
CA TRP A 15 5.00 4.05 8.53
C TRP A 15 3.82 4.96 8.92
N PRO A 16 3.84 5.69 10.06
CA PRO A 16 2.80 6.67 10.36
C PRO A 16 2.67 7.75 9.27
N HIS A 17 3.79 8.16 8.68
CA HIS A 17 3.83 9.16 7.60
C HIS A 17 3.24 8.62 6.30
N VAL A 18 3.47 7.35 5.96
CA VAL A 18 2.84 6.66 4.82
C VAL A 18 1.33 6.64 4.99
N LEU A 19 0.82 6.20 6.16
CA LEU A 19 -0.61 6.17 6.43
C LEU A 19 -1.25 7.56 6.36
N ALA A 20 -0.56 8.59 6.87
CA ALA A 20 -1.00 9.97 6.76
C ALA A 20 -1.05 10.45 5.30
N ALA A 21 -0.01 10.19 4.50
CA ALA A 21 0.06 10.56 3.10
C ALA A 21 -1.05 9.89 2.25
N VAL A 22 -1.32 8.61 2.51
CA VAL A 22 -2.41 7.86 1.85
C VAL A 22 -3.77 8.46 2.20
N ARG A 23 -4.01 8.82 3.47
CA ARG A 23 -5.25 9.50 3.88
C ARG A 23 -5.40 10.88 3.24
N LEU A 24 -4.31 11.65 3.15
CA LEU A 24 -4.29 12.97 2.48
C LEU A 24 -4.60 12.87 0.98
N ALA A 25 -4.27 11.74 0.35
CA ALA A 25 -4.70 11.45 -1.01
C ALA A 25 -6.20 11.14 -1.13
N GLY A 26 -6.99 11.20 -0.06
CA GLY A 26 -8.42 10.86 -0.08
C GLY A 26 -8.66 9.35 -0.23
N VAL A 27 -7.78 8.54 0.35
CA VAL A 27 -7.92 7.08 0.42
C VAL A 27 -8.26 6.70 1.85
N ALA A 28 -9.35 5.96 2.06
CA ALA A 28 -9.69 5.39 3.35
C ALA A 28 -8.75 4.21 3.64
N ILE A 29 -8.36 4.03 4.90
CA ILE A 29 -7.49 2.94 5.32
C ILE A 29 -8.19 2.16 6.41
N ASP A 30 -8.51 0.91 6.13
CA ASP A 30 -8.99 -0.06 7.11
C ASP A 30 -7.83 -0.95 7.54
N ILE A 31 -7.72 -1.17 8.85
CA ILE A 31 -6.69 -2.07 9.40
C ILE A 31 -7.17 -3.50 9.12
N GLY A 32 -6.36 -4.26 8.37
CA GLY A 32 -6.61 -5.64 8.04
C GLY A 32 -5.95 -6.60 9.03
N GLU A 33 -5.74 -7.82 8.56
CA GLU A 33 -5.17 -8.91 9.35
C GLU A 33 -3.64 -8.83 9.38
N CYS A 34 -3.05 -9.41 10.43
CA CYS A 34 -1.62 -9.70 10.46
C CYS A 34 -1.43 -11.13 9.98
N ASP A 35 -0.69 -11.31 8.88
CA ASP A 35 -0.38 -12.62 8.32
C ASP A 35 1.13 -12.74 8.10
N GLN A 36 1.71 -13.84 8.58
CA GLN A 36 3.16 -14.11 8.49
C GLN A 36 4.07 -12.96 8.97
N GLY A 37 3.61 -12.19 9.95
CA GLY A 37 4.34 -11.02 10.48
C GLY A 37 4.15 -9.73 9.68
N ILE A 38 3.36 -9.75 8.61
CA ILE A 38 2.98 -8.58 7.81
C ILE A 38 1.62 -8.08 8.27
N GLN A 39 1.56 -6.83 8.70
CA GLN A 39 0.32 -6.11 8.97
C GLN A 39 -0.23 -5.57 7.65
N TRP A 40 -1.39 -6.08 7.23
CA TRP A 40 -2.06 -5.65 6.01
C TRP A 40 -3.08 -4.54 6.30
N HIS A 41 -3.15 -3.57 5.40
CA HIS A 41 -4.07 -2.45 5.45
C HIS A 41 -4.81 -2.31 4.12
N ALA A 42 -6.14 -2.36 4.18
CA ALA A 42 -6.96 -2.14 3.01
C ALA A 42 -7.09 -0.65 2.72
N CYS A 43 -6.56 -0.23 1.57
CA CYS A 43 -6.67 1.12 1.03
C CYS A 43 -7.87 1.18 0.08
N VAL A 44 -8.92 1.91 0.47
CA VAL A 44 -10.22 1.92 -0.21
C VAL A 44 -10.54 3.30 -0.76
N ARG A 45 -11.00 3.36 -2.01
CA ARG A 45 -11.62 4.56 -2.58
C ARG A 45 -12.80 4.18 -3.47
N GLY A 46 -14.00 4.47 -2.99
CA GLY A 46 -15.25 4.03 -3.62
C GLY A 46 -15.24 2.50 -3.78
N PRO A 47 -15.45 1.95 -5.00
CA PRO A 47 -15.43 0.50 -5.21
C PRO A 47 -14.03 -0.10 -5.36
N GLY A 48 -12.96 0.72 -5.31
CA GLY A 48 -11.58 0.25 -5.44
C GLY A 48 -10.98 -0.11 -4.08
N ARG A 49 -10.23 -1.21 -4.04
CA ARG A 49 -9.51 -1.70 -2.84
C ARG A 49 -8.13 -2.22 -3.25
N VAL A 50 -7.07 -1.69 -2.65
CA VAL A 50 -5.70 -2.19 -2.74
C VAL A 50 -5.20 -2.52 -1.33
N GLU A 51 -4.20 -3.39 -1.20
CA GLU A 51 -3.64 -3.77 0.10
C GLU A 51 -2.25 -3.14 0.28
N LEU A 52 -1.97 -2.70 1.50
CA LEU A 52 -0.71 -2.11 1.89
C LEU A 52 -0.17 -2.94 3.06
N GLY A 53 0.91 -3.67 2.83
CA GLY A 53 1.55 -4.55 3.80
C GLY A 53 2.77 -3.88 4.44
N TYR A 54 2.89 -4.03 5.75
CA TYR A 54 4.01 -3.52 6.53
C TYR A 54 4.50 -4.61 7.50
N CYS A 55 5.80 -4.90 7.53
CA CYS A 55 6.38 -5.88 8.45
C CYS A 55 7.05 -5.18 9.65
N PRO A 56 6.41 -5.08 10.83
CA PRO A 56 7.00 -4.44 12.01
C PRO A 56 8.17 -5.20 12.65
N GLN A 57 8.35 -6.48 12.31
CA GLN A 57 9.29 -7.38 12.97
C GLN A 57 10.66 -7.46 12.26
N ASP A 58 10.80 -6.82 11.10
CA ASP A 58 12.02 -6.81 10.32
C ASP A 58 12.69 -5.42 10.36
N PRO A 59 13.74 -5.24 11.19
CA PRO A 59 14.48 -3.98 11.28
C PRO A 59 15.38 -3.81 10.06
N GLY A 60 14.79 -3.44 8.91
CA GLY A 60 15.53 -3.10 7.69
C GLY A 60 14.84 -3.39 6.35
N ARG A 61 13.67 -4.03 6.34
CA ARG A 61 12.90 -4.44 5.15
C ARG A 61 11.43 -4.53 5.57
N GLU A 62 10.36 -4.28 4.84
CA GLU A 62 10.00 -4.01 3.46
C GLU A 62 8.59 -3.40 3.59
N LEU A 63 8.25 -2.40 2.79
CA LEU A 63 6.88 -1.90 2.68
C LEU A 63 6.33 -2.39 1.35
N VAL A 64 5.28 -3.21 1.37
CA VAL A 64 4.76 -3.81 0.15
C VAL A 64 3.42 -3.16 -0.18
N VAL A 65 3.31 -2.49 -1.33
CA VAL A 65 2.00 -2.10 -1.86
C VAL A 65 1.54 -3.20 -2.80
N TYR A 66 0.64 -4.04 -2.31
CA TYR A 66 0.06 -5.10 -3.10
C TYR A 66 -1.29 -4.65 -3.67
N ALA A 67 -1.40 -4.60 -4.99
CA ALA A 67 -2.72 -4.63 -5.62
C ALA A 67 -3.03 -6.03 -6.16
N PRO A 68 -4.26 -6.53 -5.97
CA PRO A 68 -4.67 -7.81 -6.53
C PRO A 68 -4.49 -7.82 -8.05
N THR A 69 -4.34 -9.01 -8.64
CA THR A 69 -4.22 -9.21 -10.11
C THR A 69 -5.24 -8.38 -10.88
N LEU A 70 -4.80 -7.71 -11.95
CA LEU A 70 -5.63 -6.87 -12.84
C LEU A 70 -6.96 -7.55 -13.23
N ARG A 71 -6.96 -8.88 -13.41
CA ARG A 71 -8.15 -9.70 -13.71
C ARG A 71 -9.26 -9.65 -12.65
N PHE A 72 -8.93 -9.27 -11.42
CA PHE A 72 -9.88 -9.13 -10.30
C PHE A 72 -10.37 -7.69 -10.15
N TRP A 73 -9.89 -6.76 -10.99
CA TRP A 73 -10.31 -5.37 -10.94
C TRP A 73 -11.65 -5.24 -11.65
N ARG A 74 -12.74 -5.14 -10.88
CA ARG A 74 -14.07 -4.83 -11.43
C ARG A 74 -14.11 -3.49 -12.16
N ARG A 75 -13.21 -2.55 -11.82
CA ARG A 75 -13.07 -1.23 -12.47
C ARG A 75 -11.60 -0.87 -12.68
N PRO A 76 -10.98 -1.29 -13.80
CA PRO A 76 -9.53 -1.26 -13.94
C PRO A 76 -8.91 0.14 -13.93
N LEU A 77 -9.57 1.14 -14.53
CA LEU A 77 -9.09 2.52 -14.51
C LEU A 77 -9.13 3.14 -13.10
N SER A 78 -10.20 2.88 -12.35
CA SER A 78 -10.35 3.36 -10.97
C SER A 78 -9.33 2.71 -10.05
N MET A 79 -9.11 1.42 -10.21
CA MET A 79 -8.12 0.65 -9.46
C MET A 79 -6.68 1.09 -9.80
N GLY A 80 -6.38 1.34 -11.08
CA GLY A 80 -5.08 1.84 -11.51
C GLY A 80 -4.75 3.22 -10.94
N ARG A 81 -5.74 4.12 -10.88
CA ARG A 81 -5.59 5.43 -10.21
C ARG A 81 -5.36 5.28 -8.71
N LEU A 82 -6.16 4.44 -8.03
CA LEU A 82 -5.99 4.16 -6.61
C LEU A 82 -4.59 3.60 -6.31
N PHE A 83 -4.15 2.60 -7.07
CA PHE A 83 -2.82 2.04 -6.95
C PHE A 83 -1.73 3.09 -7.17
N GLY A 84 -1.85 3.91 -8.22
CA GLY A 84 -0.91 5.00 -8.50
C GLY A 84 -0.87 6.08 -7.41
N ASP A 85 -2.00 6.37 -6.78
CA ASP A 85 -2.08 7.35 -5.69
C ASP A 85 -1.47 6.81 -4.40
N VAL A 86 -1.76 5.56 -4.04
CA VAL A 86 -1.13 4.89 -2.88
C VAL A 86 0.37 4.79 -3.11
N ARG A 87 0.81 4.34 -4.29
CA ARG A 87 2.23 4.27 -4.67
C ARG A 87 2.92 5.63 -4.53
N ARG A 88 2.32 6.71 -5.05
CA ARG A 88 2.88 8.07 -4.93
C ARG A 88 2.94 8.56 -3.49
N ALA A 89 1.93 8.23 -2.68
CA ALA A 89 1.92 8.57 -1.26
C ALA A 89 3.05 7.86 -0.49
N VAL A 90 3.30 6.58 -0.78
CA VAL A 90 4.44 5.84 -0.20
C VAL A 90 5.78 6.47 -0.60
N ILE A 91 5.96 6.85 -1.87
CA ILE A 91 7.19 7.52 -2.34
C ILE A 91 7.38 8.88 -1.64
N ALA A 92 6.33 9.68 -1.55
CA ALA A 92 6.38 10.99 -0.90
C ALA A 92 6.72 10.89 0.60
N ALA A 93 6.37 9.78 1.24
CA ALA A 93 6.71 9.48 2.63
C ALA A 93 8.12 8.89 2.82
N GLY A 94 8.93 8.82 1.76
CA GLY A 94 10.32 8.37 1.80
C GLY A 94 10.54 6.92 1.36
N GLY A 95 9.53 6.27 0.77
CA GLY A 95 9.69 4.93 0.19
C GLY A 95 10.41 4.95 -1.14
N THR A 96 11.38 4.05 -1.30
CA THR A 96 12.10 3.85 -2.55
C THR A 96 11.57 2.59 -3.25
N LEU A 97 11.34 2.69 -4.56
CA LEU A 97 10.99 1.54 -5.40
C LEU A 97 12.27 0.77 -5.73
N ASP A 98 12.19 -0.56 -5.69
CA ASP A 98 13.19 -1.45 -6.28
C ASP A 98 12.90 -1.75 -7.76
#